data_AF-A4BLQ6-F1
#
_entry.id   AF-A4BLQ6-F1
#
_cell.length_a   1.000
_cell.length_b   1.000
_cell.length_c   1.000
_cell.angle_alpha   90.00
_cell.angle_beta   90.00
_cell.angle_gamma   90.00
#
_symmetry.space_group_name_H-M   'P 1'
#
loop_
_entity.id
_entity.type
_entity.pdbx_description
1 polymer ?
#
loop_
_entity_poly.entity_id
_entity_poly.type
_entity_poly.pdbx_seq_one_letter_code
_entity_poly.pdbx_strand_id
1 'polypeptide(L)' 'MRVRAPQGEVAIRADLVIGCDGRDSAVRAAAGLRVRDYGAPMDVLWFVCRARTAIRKTPSASSEQGR' A
#
# COMPACT_ATOMS: atom_id res chain seq x y z
N MET A 1 4.84 19.35 -21.16
CA MET A 1 4.30 18.01 -20.84
C MET A 1 3.44 17.54 -22.00
N ARG A 2 3.60 16.30 -22.48
CA ARG A 2 2.63 15.68 -23.41
C ARG A 2 1.59 14.91 -22.61
N VAL A 3 0.32 15.10 -22.89
CA VAL A 3 -0.80 14.42 -22.21
C VAL A 3 -1.82 13.92 -23.23
N ARG A 4 -2.49 12.82 -22.92
CA ARG A 4 -3.63 12.33 -23.71
C ARG A 4 -4.90 12.97 -23.17
N ALA A 5 -5.56 13.76 -24.00
CA ALA A 5 -6.89 14.30 -23.76
C ALA A 5 -7.93 13.53 -24.59
N PRO A 6 -9.23 13.65 -24.30
CA PRO A 6 -10.28 13.02 -25.11
C PRO A 6 -10.22 13.38 -26.60
N GLN A 7 -9.67 14.56 -26.94
CA GLN A 7 -9.54 15.08 -28.30
C GLN A 7 -8.21 14.69 -28.98
N GLY A 8 -7.32 13.98 -28.28
CA GLY A 8 -6.00 13.58 -28.80
C GLY A 8 -4.84 13.97 -27.89
N GLU A 9 -3.62 13.84 -28.40
CA GLU A 9 -2.41 14.24 -27.69
C GLU A 9 -2.25 15.77 -27.72
N VAL A 10 -1.97 16.37 -26.56
CA VAL A 10 -1.73 17.81 -26.44
C VAL A 10 -0.47 18.11 -25.64
N ALA A 11 0.18 19.23 -25.98
CA ALA A 11 1.34 19.73 -25.28
C ALA A 11 0.97 20.91 -24.36
N ILE A 12 1.20 20.74 -23.06
CA ILE A 12 0.97 21.78 -22.04
C ILE A 12 2.33 22.38 -21.66
N ARG A 13 2.43 23.72 -21.73
CA ARG A 13 3.56 24.50 -21.21
C ARG A 13 3.28 24.86 -19.74
N ALA A 14 4.27 24.66 -18.89
CA ALA A 14 4.21 25.00 -17.48
C ALA A 14 5.63 25.27 -16.97
N ASP A 15 5.75 26.15 -15.98
CA ASP A 15 7.04 26.44 -15.34
C ASP A 15 7.47 25.32 -14.39
N LEU A 16 6.51 24.53 -13.87
CA LEU A 16 6.74 23.39 -12.98
C LEU A 16 5.82 22.22 -13.33
N VAL A 17 6.36 21.00 -13.23
CA VAL A 17 5.61 19.73 -13.36
C VAL A 17 5.85 18.90 -12.10
N ILE A 18 4.78 18.41 -11.48
CA ILE A 18 4.82 17.51 -10.31
C ILE A 18 4.34 16.13 -10.74
N GLY A 19 5.14 15.09 -10.51
CA GLY A 19 4.77 13.70 -10.76
C GLY A 19 4.03 13.09 -9.56
N CYS A 20 2.79 12.63 -9.77
CA CYS A 20 1.96 11.94 -8.78
C CYS A 20 1.55 10.54 -9.26
N ASP A 21 2.36 9.93 -10.13
CA ASP A 21 2.09 8.73 -10.92
C ASP A 21 2.70 7.44 -10.34
N GLY A 22 3.07 7.46 -9.06
CA GLY A 22 3.41 6.24 -8.30
C GLY A 22 4.77 5.61 -8.64
N ARG A 23 4.88 4.30 -8.39
CA ARG A 23 6.15 3.57 -8.47
C ARG A 23 6.75 3.57 -9.87
N ASP A 24 5.93 3.52 -10.92
CA ASP A 24 6.36 3.47 -12.31
C ASP A 24 6.33 4.86 -12.99
N SER A 25 6.61 5.90 -12.19
CA SER A 25 6.52 7.29 -12.63
C SER A 25 7.20 7.57 -13.98
N ALA A 26 6.40 7.98 -14.95
CA ALA A 26 6.84 8.47 -16.25
C ALA A 26 7.50 9.85 -16.15
N VAL A 27 7.04 10.69 -15.21
CA VAL A 27 7.68 11.99 -14.92
C VAL A 27 9.11 11.78 -14.42
N ARG A 28 9.30 10.85 -13.49
CA ARG A 28 10.64 10.50 -12.99
C ARG A 28 11.56 10.00 -14.11
N ALA A 29 11.04 9.11 -14.98
CA ALA A 29 11.79 8.58 -16.11
C ALA A 29 12.20 9.68 -17.10
N ALA A 30 11.27 10.58 -17.47
CA ALA A 30 11.53 11.69 -18.37
C ALA A 30 12.53 12.72 -17.80
N ALA A 31 12.58 12.88 -16.49
CA ALA A 31 13.54 13.74 -15.80
C ALA A 31 14.94 13.08 -15.61
N GLY A 32 15.12 11.82 -16.01
CA GLY A 32 16.39 11.10 -15.84
C GLY A 32 16.75 10.78 -14.39
N LEU A 33 15.77 10.81 -13.48
CA LEU A 33 15.99 10.56 -12.06
C LEU A 33 16.07 9.06 -11.80
N ARG A 34 17.27 8.58 -11.42
CA ARG A 34 17.51 7.15 -11.15
C ARG A 34 16.89 6.72 -9.82
N VAL A 35 16.22 5.57 -9.83
CA VAL A 35 15.71 4.92 -8.63
C VAL A 35 16.86 4.17 -7.95
N ARG A 36 16.93 4.28 -6.63
CA ARG A 36 17.72 3.36 -5.81
C ARG A 36 16.78 2.38 -5.14
N ASP A 37 16.82 1.14 -5.61
CA ASP A 37 16.04 0.06 -5.03
C ASP A 37 16.83 -0.59 -3.89
N TYR A 38 16.21 -0.67 -2.71
CA TYR A 38 16.79 -1.31 -1.53
C TYR A 38 16.21 -2.72 -1.33
N GLY A 39 15.18 -3.09 -2.10
CA GLY A 39 14.43 -4.33 -1.94
C GLY A 39 13.66 -4.40 -0.62
N ALA A 40 12.84 -5.46 -0.51
CA ALA A 40 12.32 -5.95 0.75
C ALA A 40 12.64 -7.45 0.83
N PRO A 41 13.19 -7.97 1.93
CA PRO A 41 13.58 -9.38 2.05
C PRO A 41 12.36 -10.32 2.23
N MET A 42 11.14 -9.81 2.02
CA MET A 42 9.89 -10.51 2.26
C MET A 42 8.79 -9.98 1.35
N ASP A 43 7.83 -10.84 1.06
CA ASP A 43 6.58 -10.48 0.38
C ASP A 43 5.54 -9.95 1.36
N VAL A 44 4.58 -9.16 0.85
CA VAL A 44 3.45 -8.63 1.63
C VAL A 44 2.17 -9.35 1.21
N LEU A 45 1.55 -10.06 2.15
CA LEU A 45 0.21 -10.63 1.99
C LEU A 45 -0.78 -9.80 2.82
N TRP A 46 -1.79 -9.23 2.16
CA TRP A 46 -2.85 -8.45 2.82
C TRP A 46 -4.21 -9.11 2.64
N PHE A 47 -4.93 -9.32 3.73
CA PHE A 47 -6.29 -9.85 3.74
C PHE A 47 -7.07 -9.24 4.90
N VAL A 48 -8.39 -9.14 4.73
CA VAL A 48 -9.27 -8.66 5.79
C VAL A 48 -9.68 -9.84 6.66
N CYS A 49 -9.31 -9.82 7.94
CA CYS A 49 -9.82 -10.75 8.93
C CYS A 49 -11.12 -10.23 9.54
N ARG A 50 -12.19 -11.02 9.47
CA ARG A 50 -13.40 -10.74 10.27
C ARG A 50 -13.14 -11.09 11.73
N ALA A 51 -13.36 -10.14 12.62
CA ALA A 51 -13.39 -10.43 14.05
C ALA A 51 -14.56 -11.39 14.35
N ARG A 52 -14.30 -12.47 15.10
CA ARG A 52 -15.34 -13.33 15.69
C ARG A 52 -15.41 -13.03 17.19
N THR A 53 -16.60 -12.79 17.71
CA THR A 53 -16.85 -12.51 19.14
C THR A 53 -16.41 -13.68 20.02
N ALA A 54 -15.52 -13.36 20.96
CA ALA A 54 -15.01 -14.07 22.14
C ALA A 54 -15.03 -15.62 22.19
N ILE A 55 -13.83 -16.18 22.39
CA ILE A 55 -13.65 -17.48 23.04
C ILE A 55 -14.22 -17.36 24.47
N ARG A 56 -15.30 -18.08 24.79
CA ARG A 56 -15.73 -18.24 26.19
C ARG A 56 -14.59 -18.90 26.96
N LYS A 57 -14.00 -18.22 27.95
CA LYS A 57 -13.21 -18.91 28.96
C LYS A 57 -14.19 -19.69 29.84
N THR A 58 -14.10 -21.01 29.84
CA THR A 58 -14.75 -21.84 30.85
C THR A 58 -14.18 -21.43 32.21
N PRO A 59 -15.01 -21.12 33.23
CA PRO A 59 -14.47 -20.96 34.57
C PRO A 59 -13.86 -22.31 34.96
N SER A 60 -12.57 -22.30 35.32
CA SER A 60 -11.93 -23.47 35.91
C SER A 60 -12.66 -23.77 37.21
N ALA A 61 -13.43 -24.84 37.23
CA ALA A 61 -13.96 -25.39 38.46
C ALA A 61 -12.78 -25.91 39.28
N SER A 62 -12.36 -25.15 40.29
CA SER A 62 -11.60 -25.69 41.41
C SER A 62 -12.58 -25.96 42.54
N SER A 63 -13.23 -27.11 42.49
CA SER A 63 -13.80 -27.77 43.66
C SER A 63 -12.91 -28.94 44.02
N GLU A 64 -12.12 -28.81 45.07
CA GLU A 64 -11.69 -29.97 45.85
C GLU A 64 -11.73 -29.62 47.33
N GLN A 65 -12.81 -30.11 47.94
CA GLN A 65 -12.94 -30.43 49.36
C GLN A 65 -11.72 -31.25 49.82
N GLY A 66 -11.13 -30.94 50.98
CA GLY A 66 -10.10 -31.80 51.56
C GLY A 66 -9.52 -31.30 52.89
N ARG A 67 -10.12 -31.79 53.99
CA ARG A 67 -9.78 -31.64 55.42
C ARG A 67 -10.22 -30.37 56.15
#